data_AF-A0A7Y8HW02-F1
#
_entry.id   AF-A0A7Y8HW02-F1
#
_cell.length_a   1.000
_cell.length_b   1.000
_cell.length_c   1.000
_cell.angle_alpha   90.00
_cell.angle_beta   90.00
_cell.angle_gamma   90.00
#
_symmetry.space_group_name_H-M   'P 1'
#
loop_
_entity.id
_entity.type
_entity.pdbx_description
1 polymer ?
#
loop_
_entity_poly.entity_id
_entity_poly.type
_entity_poly.pdbx_seq_one_letter_code
_entity_poly.pdbx_strand_id
1 'polypeptide(L)'
;MTTTLKYLKFGTFLLEKKLITETDIINARFLQKKNNLRIGELAKAKGWLTDHDINKILIIQEETYEKFGEIAIREKILTKQQVNELLKEQKDSYIFFGEALVKLGVITENQLIEELKEFNKLKLEKSQN
;
A
#
# COMPACT_ATOMS: atom_id res chain seq x y z
N MET A 1 4.76 -3.51 -31.39
CA MET A 1 4.31 -2.59 -30.32
C MET A 1 2.90 -3.05 -29.94
N THR A 2 2.57 -3.56 -28.75
CA THR A 2 3.14 -3.42 -27.40
C THR A 2 2.75 -4.65 -26.57
N THR A 3 3.74 -5.20 -25.85
CA THR A 3 3.60 -6.29 -24.90
C THR A 3 3.08 -5.75 -23.56
N THR A 4 1.79 -5.43 -23.45
CA THR A 4 1.18 -4.90 -22.20
C THR A 4 0.02 -5.74 -21.67
N LEU A 5 -0.35 -6.82 -22.36
CA LEU A 5 -1.58 -7.59 -22.11
C LEU A 5 -1.57 -8.54 -20.90
N LYS A 6 -0.45 -8.68 -20.16
CA LYS A 6 -0.38 -9.65 -19.05
C LYS A 6 -0.86 -9.10 -17.69
N TYR A 7 -1.04 -7.79 -17.53
CA TYR A 7 -1.48 -7.20 -16.26
C TYR A 7 -2.38 -5.98 -16.48
N LEU A 8 -3.69 -6.21 -16.59
CA LEU A 8 -4.67 -5.14 -16.53
C LEU A 8 -4.66 -4.55 -15.10
N LYS A 9 -4.17 -3.31 -14.97
CA LYS A 9 -4.15 -2.58 -13.69
C LYS A 9 -5.31 -1.60 -13.65
N PHE A 10 -5.89 -1.39 -12.47
CA PHE A 10 -7.03 -0.48 -12.32
C PHE A 10 -6.70 0.96 -12.75
N GLY A 11 -5.50 1.46 -12.41
CA GLY A 11 -5.07 2.80 -12.83
C GLY A 11 -4.95 2.96 -14.35
N THR A 12 -4.46 1.95 -15.07
CA THR A 12 -4.37 2.02 -16.54
C THR A 12 -5.75 1.95 -17.18
N PHE A 13 -6.66 1.14 -16.62
CA PHE A 13 -8.06 1.09 -17.05
C PHE A 13 -8.75 2.46 -16.93
N LEU A 14 -8.57 3.16 -15.80
CA LEU A 14 -9.12 4.50 -15.61
C LEU A 14 -8.49 5.54 -16.56
N LEU A 15 -7.19 5.42 -16.84
CA LEU A 15 -6.46 6.27 -17.78
C LEU A 15 -6.98 6.07 -19.21
N GLU A 16 -7.20 4.83 -19.64
CA GLU A 16 -7.78 4.48 -20.94
C GLU A 16 -9.20 5.05 -21.11
N LYS A 17 -10.00 5.06 -20.04
CA LYS A 17 -11.32 5.72 -20.00
C LYS A 17 -11.27 7.25 -19.91
N LYS A 18 -10.07 7.85 -19.84
CA LYS A 18 -9.84 9.30 -19.68
C LYS A 18 -10.48 9.89 -18.41
N LEU A 19 -10.68 9.07 -17.38
CA LEU A 19 -11.23 9.50 -16.09
C LEU A 19 -10.16 10.10 -15.18
N ILE A 20 -8.90 9.74 -15.40
CA ILE A 20 -7.74 10.23 -14.66
C ILE A 20 -6.59 10.53 -15.63
N THR A 21 -5.60 11.28 -15.18
CA THR A 21 -4.33 11.53 -15.87
C THR A 21 -3.18 10.73 -15.25
N GLU A 22 -2.03 10.68 -15.93
CA GLU A 22 -0.80 10.11 -15.35
C GLU A 22 -0.38 10.85 -14.07
N THR A 23 -0.56 12.17 -14.03
CA THR A 23 -0.28 13.00 -12.86
C THR A 23 -1.16 12.59 -11.67
N ASP A 24 -2.43 12.27 -11.90
CA ASP A 24 -3.34 11.79 -10.85
C ASP A 24 -2.89 10.43 -10.29
N ILE A 25 -2.39 9.54 -11.15
CA ILE A 25 -1.81 8.27 -10.72
C ILE A 25 -0.62 8.52 -9.78
N ILE A 26 0.30 9.41 -10.17
CA ILE A 26 1.48 9.76 -9.37
C ILE A 26 1.05 10.34 -8.02
N ASN A 27 0.12 11.29 -8.02
CA ASN A 27 -0.37 11.94 -6.81
C ASN A 27 -1.07 10.95 -5.86
N ALA A 28 -1.94 10.08 -6.39
CA ALA A 28 -2.61 9.06 -5.59
C ALA A 28 -1.63 8.03 -5.01
N ARG A 29 -0.56 7.68 -5.76
CA ARG A 29 0.51 6.81 -5.24
C ARG A 29 1.32 7.47 -4.14
N PHE A 30 1.59 8.77 -4.28
CA PHE A 30 2.27 9.54 -3.24
C PHE A 30 1.44 9.59 -1.95
N LEU A 31 0.14 9.87 -2.06
CA LEU A 31 -0.77 9.87 -0.91
C LEU A 31 -0.84 8.47 -0.26
N GLN A 32 -0.92 7.40 -1.06
CA GLN A 32 -0.85 6.04 -0.56
C GLN A 32 0.43 5.77 0.22
N LYS A 33 1.59 6.18 -0.31
CA LYS A 33 2.88 5.96 0.35
C LYS A 33 2.97 6.70 1.69
N LYS A 34 2.41 7.92 1.75
CA LYS A 34 2.39 8.73 2.98
C LYS A 34 1.51 8.09 4.07
N ASN A 35 0.45 7.40 3.68
CA ASN A 35 -0.50 6.76 4.60
C ASN A 35 -0.12 5.33 4.97
N ASN A 36 0.37 4.54 4.01
CA ASN A 36 0.59 3.10 4.16
C ASN A 36 2.01 2.79 4.65
N LEU A 37 2.40 3.43 5.76
CA LEU A 37 3.74 3.30 6.34
C LEU A 37 4.02 1.86 6.80
N ARG A 38 5.27 1.44 6.69
CA ARG A 38 5.76 0.17 7.24
C ARG A 38 5.92 0.27 8.76
N ILE A 39 5.92 -0.87 9.44
CA ILE A 39 6.04 -0.95 10.91
C ILE A 39 7.28 -0.20 11.41
N GLY A 40 8.42 -0.36 10.75
CA GLY A 40 9.65 0.37 11.09
C GLY A 40 9.53 1.88 10.95
N GLU A 41 8.87 2.37 9.89
CA GLU A 41 8.64 3.79 9.65
C GLU A 41 7.70 4.40 10.72
N LEU A 42 6.63 3.68 11.08
CA LEU A 42 5.73 4.07 12.17
C LEU A 42 6.46 4.10 13.52
N ALA A 43 7.27 3.08 13.81
CA ALA A 43 8.00 3.01 15.07
C ALA A 43 9.06 4.12 15.17
N LYS A 44 9.72 4.48 14.06
CA LYS A 44 10.61 5.64 13.98
C LYS A 44 9.85 6.96 14.18
N ALA A 45 8.69 7.13 13.56
CA ALA A 45 7.86 8.31 13.73
C ALA A 45 7.41 8.53 15.18
N LYS A 46 7.21 7.45 15.95
CA LYS A 46 6.93 7.49 17.41
C LYS A 46 8.17 7.66 18.30
N GLY A 47 9.37 7.71 17.71
CA GLY A 47 10.63 7.77 18.46
C GLY A 47 10.99 6.46 19.19
N TRP A 48 10.36 5.34 18.83
CA TRP A 48 10.62 4.04 19.45
C TRP A 48 11.80 3.30 18.82
N LEU A 49 12.07 3.56 17.54
CA LEU A 49 13.23 3.01 16.81
C LEU A 49 14.08 4.12 16.23
N THR A 50 15.39 3.88 16.22
CA THR A 50 16.34 4.63 15.40
C THR A 50 16.54 3.95 14.04
N ASP A 51 17.20 4.63 13.09
CA ASP A 51 17.62 4.01 11.82
C ASP A 51 18.54 2.81 12.06
N HIS A 52 19.37 2.87 13.10
CA HIS A 52 20.24 1.75 13.48
C HIS A 52 19.41 0.52 13.90
N ASP A 53 18.38 0.70 14.71
CA ASP A 53 17.53 -0.41 15.17
C ASP A 53 16.76 -1.05 14.00
N ILE A 54 16.26 -0.22 13.09
CA ILE A 54 15.58 -0.68 11.88
C ILE A 54 16.55 -1.51 11.02
N ASN A 55 17.75 -1.00 10.76
CA ASN A 55 18.75 -1.72 9.97
C ASN A 55 19.14 -3.05 10.62
N LYS A 56 19.32 -3.08 11.94
CA LYS A 56 19.59 -4.34 12.67
C LYS A 56 18.48 -5.36 12.45
N ILE A 57 17.20 -4.95 12.55
CA ILE A 57 16.06 -5.85 12.34
C ILE A 57 16.00 -6.33 10.88
N LEU A 58 16.28 -5.46 9.91
CA LEU A 58 16.25 -5.80 8.48
C LEU A 58 17.35 -6.81 8.10
N ILE A 59 18.56 -6.67 8.66
CA ILE A 59 19.64 -7.64 8.45
C ILE A 59 19.21 -9.03 8.95
N ILE A 60 18.66 -9.10 10.17
CA ILE A 60 18.16 -10.36 10.73
C ILE A 60 17.03 -10.92 9.85
N GLN A 61 16.11 -10.07 9.38
CA GLN A 61 15.02 -10.50 8.51
C GLN A 61 15.51 -11.07 7.17
N GLU A 62 16.59 -10.52 6.61
CA GLU A 62 17.21 -11.05 5.38
C GLU A 62 17.85 -12.43 5.60
N GLU A 63 18.48 -12.64 6.75
CA GLU A 63 19.12 -13.91 7.10
C GLU A 63 18.13 -15.00 7.49
N THR A 64 17.06 -14.65 8.23
CA THR A 64 16.16 -15.63 8.85
C THR A 64 14.78 -15.73 8.19
N TYR A 65 14.41 -14.78 7.33
CA TYR A 65 13.07 -14.64 6.73
C TYR A 65 11.93 -14.47 7.76
N GLU A 66 12.25 -14.11 9.01
CA GLU A 66 11.26 -13.84 10.04
C GLU A 66 10.56 -12.49 9.85
N LYS A 67 9.40 -12.31 10.49
CA LYS A 67 8.68 -11.03 10.38
C LYS A 67 9.36 -9.96 11.24
N PHE A 68 9.42 -8.73 10.71
CA PHE A 68 10.00 -7.57 11.36
C PHE A 68 9.55 -7.41 12.83
N GLY A 69 8.24 -7.50 13.09
CA GLY A 69 7.69 -7.36 14.45
C GLY A 69 8.07 -8.51 15.39
N GLU A 70 8.20 -9.73 14.88
CA GLU A 70 8.62 -10.89 15.67
C GLU A 70 10.09 -10.76 16.08
N ILE A 71 10.95 -10.34 15.15
CA ILE A 71 12.36 -10.04 15.40
C ILE A 71 12.48 -8.89 16.42
N ALA A 72 11.73 -7.80 16.26
CA ALA A 72 11.77 -6.66 17.17
C ALA A 72 11.42 -7.05 18.63
N ILE A 73 10.50 -8.00 18.82
CA ILE A 73 10.13 -8.54 20.14
C ILE A 73 11.25 -9.44 20.68
N ARG A 74 11.75 -10.38 19.86
CA ARG A 74 12.83 -11.31 20.26
C ARG A 74 14.10 -10.56 20.68
N GLU A 75 14.47 -9.53 19.92
CA GLU A 75 15.64 -8.68 20.17
C GLU A 75 15.41 -7.67 21.30
N LYS A 76 14.22 -7.67 21.93
CA LYS A 76 13.81 -6.73 22.99
C LYS A 76 13.90 -5.25 22.59
N ILE A 77 13.85 -4.96 21.28
CA ILE A 77 13.86 -3.61 20.72
C ILE A 77 12.46 -2.99 20.87
N LEU A 78 11.42 -3.79 20.65
CA LEU A 78 10.02 -3.41 20.91
C LEU A 78 9.36 -4.43 21.81
N THR A 79 8.39 -3.98 22.60
CA THR A 79 7.49 -4.87 23.34
C THR A 79 6.40 -5.42 22.42
N LYS A 80 5.80 -6.57 22.81
CA LYS A 80 4.64 -7.13 22.11
C LYS A 80 3.47 -6.13 22.03
N GLN A 81 3.29 -5.32 23.07
CA GLN A 81 2.26 -4.28 23.09
C GLN A 81 2.53 -3.20 22.04
N GLN A 82 3.76 -2.70 21.94
CA GLN A 82 4.15 -1.70 20.94
C GLN A 82 3.98 -2.25 19.51
N VAL A 83 4.38 -3.51 19.26
CA VAL A 83 4.18 -4.12 17.93
C VAL A 83 2.70 -4.24 17.59
N ASN A 84 1.85 -4.65 18.53
CA ASN A 84 0.40 -4.71 18.32
C ASN A 84 -0.20 -3.32 18.04
N GLU A 85 0.29 -2.28 18.71
CA GLU A 85 -0.13 -0.91 18.45
C GLU A 85 0.24 -0.47 17.03
N LEU A 86 1.48 -0.73 16.60
CA LEU A 86 1.96 -0.40 15.24
C LEU A 86 1.16 -1.14 14.17
N LEU A 87 0.84 -2.42 14.40
CA LEU A 87 0.03 -3.21 13.48
C LEU A 87 -1.40 -2.67 13.37
N LYS A 88 -1.99 -2.24 14.49
CA LYS A 88 -3.30 -1.61 14.49
C LYS A 88 -3.27 -0.28 13.73
N GLU A 89 -2.30 0.58 14.03
CA GLU A 89 -2.16 1.88 13.36
C GLU A 89 -1.87 1.73 11.86
N GLN A 90 -1.03 0.78 11.47
CA GLN A 90 -0.79 0.47 10.06
C GLN A 90 -2.07 0.06 9.34
N LYS A 91 -2.92 -0.75 9.98
CA LYS A 91 -4.20 -1.19 9.41
C LYS A 91 -5.18 -0.03 9.30
N ASP A 92 -5.28 0.80 10.34
CA ASP A 92 -6.24 1.91 10.41
C ASP A 92 -5.87 3.07 9.47
N SER A 93 -4.58 3.25 9.18
CA SER A 93 -4.06 4.28 8.27
C SER A 93 -4.05 3.86 6.80
N TYR A 94 -4.18 2.56 6.52
CA TYR A 94 -4.08 2.03 5.17
C TYR A 94 -5.18 2.56 4.26
N ILE A 95 -4.79 3.11 3.11
CA ILE A 95 -5.72 3.53 2.06
C ILE A 95 -5.46 2.77 0.76
N PHE A 96 -6.53 2.44 0.06
CA PHE A 96 -6.46 1.88 -1.29
C PHE A 96 -6.21 2.97 -2.34
N PHE A 97 -5.78 2.56 -3.53
CA PHE A 97 -5.46 3.51 -4.59
C PHE A 97 -6.70 4.26 -5.09
N GLY A 98 -7.84 3.56 -5.19
CA GLY A 98 -9.12 4.18 -5.51
C GLY A 98 -9.55 5.20 -4.47
N GLU A 99 -9.43 4.86 -3.18
CA GLU A 99 -9.71 5.79 -2.08
C GLU A 99 -8.79 7.01 -2.11
N ALA A 100 -7.51 6.84 -2.48
CA ALA A 100 -6.59 7.95 -2.66
C ALA A 100 -7.04 8.89 -3.78
N LEU A 101 -7.54 8.37 -4.91
CA LEU A 101 -8.12 9.19 -5.98
C LEU A 101 -9.36 9.97 -5.51
N VAL A 102 -10.22 9.35 -4.70
CA VAL A 102 -11.40 10.01 -4.11
C VAL A 102 -10.98 11.11 -3.14
N LYS A 103 -10.01 10.84 -2.25
CA LYS A 103 -9.49 11.84 -1.30
C LYS A 103 -8.83 13.04 -1.99
N LEU A 104 -8.25 12.82 -3.17
CA LEU A 104 -7.67 13.90 -3.99
C LEU A 104 -8.72 14.66 -4.82
N GLY A 105 -10.00 14.25 -4.79
CA GLY A 105 -11.07 14.86 -5.57
C GLY A 105 -11.01 14.57 -7.07
N VAL A 106 -10.20 13.60 -7.49
CA VAL A 106 -10.04 13.23 -8.91
C VAL A 106 -11.28 12.51 -9.43
N ILE A 107 -11.85 11.63 -8.61
CA ILE A 107 -13.10 10.91 -8.89
C ILE A 107 -14.00 10.95 -7.65
N THR A 108 -15.30 10.80 -7.85
CA THR A 108 -16.25 10.62 -6.75
C THR A 108 -16.27 9.17 -6.24
N GLU A 109 -16.81 8.97 -5.03
CA GLU A 109 -17.00 7.62 -4.48
C GLU A 109 -17.94 6.76 -5.34
N ASN A 110 -19.01 7.35 -5.88
CA ASN A 110 -19.92 6.66 -6.79
C ASN A 110 -19.21 6.20 -8.07
N GLN A 111 -18.42 7.09 -8.69
CA GLN A 111 -17.61 6.73 -9.85
C GLN A 111 -16.63 5.61 -9.51
N LEU A 112 -15.95 5.68 -8.37
CA LEU A 112 -15.05 4.61 -7.95
C LEU A 112 -15.77 3.25 -7.89
N ILE A 113 -16.95 3.19 -7.30
CA ILE A 113 -17.74 1.95 -7.17
C ILE A 113 -18.15 1.41 -8.54
N GLU A 114 -18.64 2.28 -9.43
CA GLU A 114 -19.04 1.91 -10.80
C GLU A 114 -17.86 1.35 -11.59
N GLU A 115 -16.74 2.06 -11.57
CA GLU A 115 -15.53 1.69 -12.31
C GLU A 115 -14.89 0.40 -11.77
N LEU A 116 -14.94 0.15 -10.46
CA LEU A 116 -14.49 -1.10 -9.87
C LEU A 116 -15.35 -2.29 -10.32
N LYS A 117 -16.68 -2.12 -10.43
CA LYS A 117 -17.57 -3.18 -10.92
C LYS A 117 -17.24 -3.53 -12.38
N GLU A 118 -17.11 -2.51 -13.23
CA GLU A 118 -16.79 -2.71 -14.64
C GLU A 118 -15.40 -3.34 -14.82
N PHE A 119 -14.40 -2.83 -14.10
CA PHE A 119 -13.04 -3.38 -14.10
C PHE A 119 -13.01 -4.86 -13.70
N ASN A 120 -13.72 -5.23 -12.63
CA ASN A 120 -13.77 -6.62 -12.17
C ASN A 120 -14.47 -7.54 -13.16
N LYS A 121 -15.56 -7.08 -13.82
CA LYS A 121 -16.22 -7.82 -14.90
C LYS A 121 -15.26 -8.09 -16.06
N LEU A 122 -14.59 -7.05 -16.55
CA LEU A 122 -13.61 -7.17 -17.64
C LEU A 122 -12.45 -8.11 -17.28
N LYS A 123 -11.98 -8.06 -16.02
CA LYS A 123 -10.92 -8.92 -15.53
C LYS A 123 -11.33 -10.40 -15.52
N LEU A 124 -12.58 -10.71 -15.17
CA LEU A 124 -13.12 -12.07 -15.18
C LEU A 124 -13.27 -12.60 -16.61
N GLU A 125 -13.82 -11.80 -17.53
CA GLU A 125 -13.99 -12.18 -18.95
C GLU A 125 -12.64 -12.48 -19.62
N LYS A 126 -11.61 -11.66 -19.36
CA LYS A 126 -10.25 -11.86 -19.89
C LYS A 126 -9.48 -12.99 -19.22
N SER A 127 -9.94 -13.51 -18.09
CA SER A 127 -9.31 -14.63 -17.39
C SER A 127 -9.86 -15.99 -17.84
N GLN A 128 -10.98 -16.01 -18.55
CA GLN A 128 -11.63 -17.23 -19.06
C GLN A 128 -11.32 -17.51 -20.54
N ASN A 129 -10.68 -16.57 -21.23
CA ASN A 129 -10.17 -16.68 -22.61
C ASN A 129 -8.65 -16.79 -22.61
#